data_AF-A0A351XK40-F1
#
_entry.id   AF-A0A351XK40-F1
#
_cell.length_a   1.000
_cell.length_b   1.000
_cell.length_c   1.000
_cell.angle_alpha   90.00
_cell.angle_beta   90.00
_cell.angle_gamma   90.00
#
_symmetry.space_group_name_H-M   'P 1'
#
loop_
_entity.id
_entity.type
_entity.pdbx_description
1 polymer ?
#
loop_
_entity_poly.entity_id
_entity_poly.type
_entity_poly.pdbx_seq_one_letter_code
_entity_poly.pdbx_strand_id
1 'polypeptide(L)'
;DVRPSMVVVTDVNEDRLKRAEELFPVAEAKADGIDLRFVNTGNMEDPVAGLREITGGTGFDDVFCYAPVAAVVEQSSGVLGRDGCLNFFAGPTDTQFSAKMNFYDVHYNSTHVMGTTGGNTADMIESLELTAAKRINPAVMVTHVGGLDSVADTTLNLPKIPGGKKLIYTHLDMPLTALEDFRAKAAEDERFAGLADILDANMGLWCPEAEEYLLSNFVKD
;
A
#
# COMPACT_ATOMS: atom_id res chain seq x y z
N ASP A 1 9.00 -12.70 -16.49
CA ASP A 1 8.63 -12.54 -15.08
C ASP A 1 9.14 -13.69 -14.24
N VAL A 2 10.01 -13.37 -13.28
CA VAL A 2 10.30 -14.25 -12.16
C VAL A 2 9.19 -14.01 -11.14
N ARG A 3 8.41 -15.05 -10.82
CA ARG A 3 7.37 -14.97 -9.80
C ARG A 3 7.94 -15.41 -8.45
N PRO A 4 7.64 -14.71 -7.34
CA PRO A 4 8.02 -15.19 -6.03
C PRO A 4 7.25 -16.49 -5.71
N SER A 5 7.87 -17.40 -4.96
CA SER A 5 7.18 -18.60 -4.46
C SER A 5 6.32 -18.30 -3.23
N MET A 6 6.65 -17.24 -2.49
CA MET A 6 5.97 -16.81 -1.26
C MET A 6 6.03 -15.29 -1.15
N VAL A 7 4.96 -14.69 -0.63
CA VAL A 7 4.90 -13.28 -0.25
C VAL A 7 4.33 -13.19 1.16
N VAL A 8 5.03 -12.52 2.06
CA VAL A 8 4.57 -12.28 3.44
C VAL A 8 4.37 -10.79 3.64
N VAL A 9 3.13 -10.38 3.86
CA VAL A 9 2.73 -8.99 4.13
C VAL A 9 2.58 -8.83 5.64
N THR A 10 3.35 -7.90 6.22
CA THR A 10 3.35 -7.65 7.67
C THR A 10 2.85 -6.26 8.00
N ASP A 11 2.02 -6.14 9.04
CA ASP A 11 1.68 -4.87 9.69
C ASP A 11 1.43 -5.18 11.18
N VAL A 12 1.34 -4.14 12.02
CA VAL A 12 0.88 -4.26 13.41
C VAL A 12 -0.62 -3.94 13.53
N ASN A 13 -1.19 -3.31 12.51
CA ASN A 13 -2.59 -2.94 12.42
C ASN A 13 -3.40 -4.05 11.75
N GLU A 14 -4.25 -4.70 12.55
CA GLU A 14 -5.10 -5.81 12.12
C GLU A 14 -6.11 -5.41 11.05
N ASP A 15 -6.69 -4.22 11.12
CA ASP A 15 -7.69 -3.75 10.16
C ASP A 15 -7.06 -3.53 8.78
N ARG A 16 -5.81 -3.06 8.73
CA ARG A 16 -5.05 -2.95 7.48
C ARG A 16 -4.76 -4.31 6.85
N LEU A 17 -4.39 -5.31 7.67
CA LEU A 17 -4.14 -6.66 7.19
C LEU A 17 -5.42 -7.31 6.65
N LYS A 18 -6.53 -7.21 7.38
CA LYS A 18 -7.84 -7.70 6.92
C LYS A 18 -8.25 -7.04 5.61
N ARG A 19 -8.09 -5.71 5.51
CA ARG A 19 -8.39 -4.99 4.28
C ARG A 19 -7.49 -5.45 3.12
N ALA A 20 -6.22 -5.70 3.37
CA ALA A 20 -5.33 -6.24 2.35
C ALA A 20 -5.72 -7.67 1.94
N GLU A 21 -6.14 -8.52 2.87
CA GLU A 21 -6.60 -9.88 2.59
C GLU A 21 -7.89 -9.90 1.76
N GLU A 22 -8.82 -8.98 2.01
CA GLU A 22 -10.03 -8.79 1.19
C GLU A 22 -9.68 -8.40 -0.26
N LEU A 23 -8.70 -7.50 -0.42
CA LEU A 23 -8.29 -6.97 -1.72
C LEU A 23 -7.38 -7.93 -2.50
N PHE A 24 -6.66 -8.80 -1.80
CA PHE A 24 -5.72 -9.76 -2.37
C PHE A 24 -5.97 -11.15 -1.80
N PRO A 25 -6.99 -11.87 -2.31
CA PRO A 25 -7.37 -13.16 -1.78
C PRO A 25 -6.23 -14.18 -1.91
N VAL A 26 -5.89 -14.86 -0.81
CA VAL A 26 -4.84 -15.90 -0.77
C VAL A 26 -5.08 -17.01 -1.80
N ALA A 27 -6.35 -17.32 -2.09
CA ALA A 27 -6.72 -18.33 -3.08
C ALA A 27 -6.31 -17.93 -4.52
N GLU A 28 -6.39 -16.65 -4.86
CA GLU A 28 -5.98 -16.14 -6.18
C GLU A 28 -4.46 -16.18 -6.32
N ALA A 29 -3.72 -15.69 -5.31
CA ALA A 29 -2.27 -15.79 -5.27
C ALA A 29 -1.78 -17.25 -5.38
N LYS A 30 -2.46 -18.18 -4.71
CA LYS A 30 -2.16 -19.61 -4.79
C LYS A 30 -2.39 -20.20 -6.18
N ALA A 31 -3.39 -19.73 -6.92
CA ALA A 31 -3.61 -20.15 -8.31
C ALA A 31 -2.43 -19.72 -9.22
N ASP A 32 -1.74 -18.64 -8.86
CA ASP A 32 -0.51 -18.18 -9.50
C ASP A 32 0.78 -18.83 -8.97
N GLY A 33 0.66 -19.77 -8.03
CA GLY A 33 1.78 -20.48 -7.41
C GLY A 33 2.48 -19.72 -6.28
N ILE A 34 1.82 -18.70 -5.71
CA ILE A 34 2.36 -17.84 -4.66
C ILE A 34 1.71 -18.21 -3.31
N ASP A 35 2.53 -18.56 -2.32
CA ASP A 35 2.08 -18.66 -0.92
C ASP A 35 1.99 -17.25 -0.32
N LEU A 36 0.80 -16.65 -0.37
CA LEU A 36 0.54 -15.32 0.20
C LEU A 36 0.11 -15.44 1.66
N ARG A 37 0.79 -14.72 2.55
CA ARG A 37 0.48 -14.71 3.99
C ARG A 37 0.39 -13.28 4.51
N PHE A 38 -0.65 -13.01 5.30
CA PHE A 38 -0.81 -11.77 6.06
C PHE A 38 -0.47 -12.06 7.52
N VAL A 39 0.47 -11.30 8.09
CA VAL A 39 1.03 -11.60 9.41
C VAL A 39 1.05 -10.36 10.28
N ASN A 40 0.34 -10.42 11.41
CA ASN A 40 0.41 -9.37 12.41
C ASN A 40 1.64 -9.57 13.31
N THR A 41 2.69 -8.78 13.10
CA THR A 41 3.92 -8.88 13.90
C THR A 41 3.78 -8.27 15.29
N GLY A 42 2.78 -7.42 15.52
CA GLY A 42 2.48 -6.86 16.84
C GLY A 42 2.00 -7.91 17.85
N ASN A 43 1.54 -9.07 17.36
CA ASN A 43 1.09 -10.19 18.18
C ASN A 43 2.21 -11.21 18.47
N MET A 44 3.45 -10.96 18.02
CA MET A 44 4.59 -11.85 18.20
C MET A 44 5.50 -11.33 19.31
N GLU A 45 5.96 -12.23 20.19
CA GLU A 45 6.98 -11.89 21.20
C GLU A 45 8.34 -11.62 20.53
N ASP A 46 8.71 -12.44 19.54
CA ASP A 46 9.88 -12.24 18.68
C ASP A 46 9.44 -12.29 17.21
N PRO A 47 9.12 -11.14 16.60
CA PRO A 47 8.74 -11.06 15.19
C PRO A 47 9.79 -11.59 14.23
N VAL A 48 11.08 -11.44 14.53
CA VAL A 48 12.15 -11.91 13.66
C VAL A 48 12.17 -13.45 13.65
N ALA A 49 12.14 -14.08 14.82
CA ALA A 49 12.10 -15.53 14.92
C ALA A 49 10.83 -16.10 14.26
N GLY A 50 9.66 -15.51 14.52
CA GLY A 50 8.39 -15.96 13.94
C GLY A 50 8.36 -15.85 12.40
N LEU A 51 8.86 -14.75 11.84
CA LEU A 51 8.96 -14.58 10.39
C LEU A 51 10.00 -15.52 9.76
N ARG A 52 11.10 -15.82 10.46
CA ARG A 52 12.07 -16.82 9.99
C ARG A 52 11.51 -18.24 10.03
N GLU A 53 10.64 -18.57 10.98
CA GLU A 53 9.97 -19.87 11.02
C GLU A 53 9.11 -20.12 9.76
N ILE A 54 8.44 -19.07 9.26
CA ILE A 54 7.65 -19.14 8.01
C ILE A 54 8.49 -19.61 6.82
N THR A 55 9.76 -19.22 6.78
CA THR A 55 10.73 -19.60 5.72
C THR A 55 11.50 -20.88 6.06
N GLY A 56 11.13 -21.62 7.12
CA GLY A 56 11.89 -22.78 7.57
C GLY A 56 13.29 -22.44 8.10
N GLY A 57 13.48 -21.18 8.54
CA GLY A 57 14.72 -20.67 9.10
C GLY A 57 15.70 -20.09 8.08
N THR A 58 15.44 -20.18 6.77
CA THR A 58 16.37 -19.71 5.74
C THR A 58 16.40 -18.19 5.62
N GLY A 59 15.29 -17.52 5.95
CA GLY A 59 15.10 -16.08 5.73
C GLY A 59 14.52 -15.77 4.36
N PHE A 60 14.26 -14.48 4.11
CA PHE A 60 13.67 -13.96 2.87
C PHE A 60 14.74 -13.49 1.87
N ASP A 61 14.51 -13.74 0.59
CA ASP A 61 15.38 -13.28 -0.50
C ASP A 61 15.28 -11.77 -0.71
N ASP A 62 14.07 -11.21 -0.63
CA ASP A 62 13.80 -9.78 -0.76
C ASP A 62 12.91 -9.29 0.38
N VAL A 63 13.28 -8.16 0.99
CA VAL A 63 12.50 -7.51 2.06
C VAL A 63 12.31 -6.04 1.75
N PHE A 64 11.05 -5.61 1.65
CA PHE A 64 10.69 -4.22 1.39
C PHE A 64 10.22 -3.55 2.68
N CYS A 65 10.97 -2.56 3.14
CA CYS A 65 10.65 -1.78 4.33
C CYS A 65 9.88 -0.51 3.94
N TYR A 66 8.57 -0.50 4.20
CA TYR A 66 7.67 0.60 3.83
C TYR A 66 7.40 1.62 4.96
N ALA A 67 7.94 1.40 6.16
CA ALA A 67 7.77 2.30 7.30
C ALA A 67 9.14 2.79 7.81
N PRO A 68 9.36 4.11 7.97
CA PRO A 68 10.62 4.66 8.49
C PRO A 68 10.62 4.59 10.02
N VAL A 69 10.57 3.37 10.57
CA VAL A 69 10.60 3.07 12.00
C VAL A 69 11.79 2.16 12.27
N ALA A 70 12.69 2.56 13.17
CA ALA A 70 13.94 1.83 13.40
C ALA A 70 13.73 0.35 13.70
N ALA A 71 12.73 0.01 14.53
CA ALA A 71 12.37 -1.38 14.84
C ALA A 71 11.93 -2.18 13.59
N VAL A 72 11.23 -1.54 12.65
CA VAL A 72 10.80 -2.19 11.39
C VAL A 72 12.00 -2.40 10.46
N VAL A 73 12.94 -1.45 10.40
CA VAL A 73 14.18 -1.59 9.63
C VAL A 73 15.06 -2.70 10.21
N GLU A 74 15.22 -2.74 11.52
CA GLU A 74 15.98 -3.76 12.24
C GLU A 74 15.35 -5.16 12.06
N GLN A 75 14.02 -5.27 12.17
CA GLN A 75 13.29 -6.49 11.86
C GLN A 75 13.51 -6.91 10.40
N SER A 76 13.41 -5.96 9.46
CA SER A 76 13.62 -6.22 8.02
C SER A 76 15.02 -6.77 7.76
N SER A 77 16.04 -6.21 8.41
CA SER A 77 17.41 -6.74 8.35
C SER A 77 17.54 -8.13 8.97
N GLY A 78 16.86 -8.41 10.09
CA GLY A 78 16.98 -9.67 10.82
C GLY A 78 16.33 -10.88 10.13
N VAL A 79 15.34 -10.64 9.27
CA VAL A 79 14.61 -11.71 8.58
C VAL A 79 15.24 -12.10 7.23
N LEU A 80 16.24 -11.36 6.76
CA LEU A 80 16.91 -11.68 5.50
C LEU A 80 17.56 -13.06 5.51
N GLY A 81 17.50 -13.71 4.35
CA GLY A 81 18.29 -14.88 4.04
C GLY A 81 19.70 -14.53 3.57
N ARG A 82 20.50 -15.56 3.29
CA ARG A 82 21.79 -15.39 2.64
C ARG A 82 21.58 -14.83 1.24
N ASP A 83 22.41 -13.87 0.84
CA ASP A 83 22.33 -13.13 -0.43
C ASP A 83 21.07 -12.26 -0.58
N GLY A 84 20.32 -12.05 0.52
CA GLY A 84 19.07 -11.31 0.47
C GLY A 84 19.25 -9.79 0.30
N CYS A 85 18.21 -9.14 -0.21
CA CYS A 85 18.17 -7.69 -0.45
C CYS A 85 17.15 -6.99 0.46
N LEU A 86 17.63 -6.03 1.26
CA LEU A 86 16.79 -5.07 1.96
C LEU A 86 16.59 -3.83 1.07
N ASN A 87 15.35 -3.64 0.62
CA ASN A 87 14.91 -2.39 0.00
C ASN A 87 14.26 -1.48 1.05
N PHE A 88 14.95 -0.40 1.43
CA PHE A 88 14.39 0.66 2.25
C PHE A 88 13.66 1.67 1.37
N PHE A 89 12.42 1.32 1.01
CA PHE A 89 11.54 2.18 0.19
C PHE A 89 10.98 3.36 0.99
N ALA A 90 10.84 3.20 2.30
CA ALA A 90 10.29 4.23 3.17
C ALA A 90 10.98 5.59 2.96
N GLY A 91 10.19 6.66 2.89
CA GLY A 91 10.68 8.03 2.78
C GLY A 91 10.70 8.73 4.15
N PRO A 92 11.77 8.62 4.95
CA PRO A 92 11.86 9.34 6.22
C PRO A 92 11.90 10.85 5.98
N THR A 93 11.16 11.60 6.79
CA THR A 93 11.22 13.08 6.80
C THR A 93 12.30 13.61 7.74
N ASP A 94 12.71 12.81 8.72
CA ASP A 94 13.83 13.11 9.62
C ASP A 94 15.15 12.78 8.92
N THR A 95 15.96 13.81 8.67
CA THR A 95 17.27 13.68 8.01
C THR A 95 18.31 12.98 8.88
N GLN A 96 18.04 12.77 10.17
CA GLN A 96 18.88 12.02 11.09
C GLN A 96 18.35 10.61 11.40
N PHE A 97 17.30 10.18 10.70
CA PHE A 97 16.76 8.84 10.87
C PHE A 97 17.84 7.78 10.64
N SER A 98 17.98 6.87 11.60
CA SER A 98 18.95 5.77 11.56
C SER A 98 18.41 4.55 12.32
N ALA A 99 18.91 3.38 11.93
CA ALA A 99 18.58 2.09 12.53
C ALA A 99 19.83 1.20 12.54
N LYS A 100 19.90 0.21 13.43
CA LYS A 100 21.04 -0.70 13.48
C LYS A 100 20.96 -1.73 12.34
N MET A 101 22.12 -2.12 11.86
CA MET A 101 22.26 -3.21 10.91
C MET A 101 23.47 -4.05 11.24
N ASN A 102 23.35 -5.36 11.05
CA ASN A 102 24.47 -6.27 11.22
C ASN A 102 25.38 -6.26 9.97
N PHE A 103 26.51 -5.55 10.04
CA PHE A 103 27.47 -5.49 8.93
C PHE A 103 28.26 -6.80 8.74
N TYR A 104 28.18 -7.75 9.67
CA TYR A 104 28.64 -9.12 9.40
C TYR A 104 27.81 -9.73 8.26
N ASP A 105 26.49 -9.53 8.27
CA ASP A 105 25.60 -10.11 7.26
C ASP A 105 25.82 -9.46 5.90
N VAL A 106 26.06 -8.15 5.87
CA VAL A 106 26.48 -7.42 4.66
C VAL A 106 27.75 -8.03 4.05
N HIS A 107 28.74 -8.37 4.87
CA HIS A 107 30.03 -8.82 4.37
C HIS A 107 30.08 -10.34 4.08
N TYR A 108 29.56 -11.16 4.99
CA TYR A 108 29.73 -12.62 4.97
C TYR A 108 28.48 -13.39 4.56
N ASN A 109 27.29 -12.83 4.78
CA ASN A 109 26.03 -13.39 4.28
C ASN A 109 25.60 -12.74 2.95
N SER A 110 26.41 -11.84 2.39
CA SER A 110 26.15 -11.18 1.10
C SER A 110 24.85 -10.38 1.08
N THR A 111 24.44 -9.81 2.22
CA THR A 111 23.26 -8.96 2.26
C THR A 111 23.47 -7.67 1.47
N HIS A 112 22.46 -7.31 0.67
CA HIS A 112 22.39 -6.07 -0.07
C HIS A 112 21.44 -5.09 0.61
N VAL A 113 21.78 -3.80 0.56
CA VAL A 113 20.90 -2.73 1.05
C VAL A 113 20.79 -1.67 -0.03
N MET A 114 19.57 -1.31 -0.35
CA MET A 114 19.28 -0.26 -1.32
C MET A 114 18.15 0.63 -0.83
N GLY A 115 18.20 1.90 -1.20
CA GLY A 115 17.05 2.80 -1.04
C GLY A 115 16.12 2.74 -2.24
N THR A 116 15.23 3.74 -2.34
CA THR A 116 14.46 3.96 -3.56
C THR A 116 15.38 4.25 -4.76
N THR A 117 15.13 3.57 -5.88
CA THR A 117 15.82 3.81 -7.15
C THR A 117 15.13 4.88 -8.00
N GLY A 118 13.95 5.34 -7.57
CA GLY A 118 13.03 6.09 -8.42
C GLY A 118 12.46 5.25 -9.56
N GLY A 119 11.47 5.82 -10.27
CA GLY A 119 10.96 5.27 -11.52
C GLY A 119 11.48 6.08 -12.71
N ASN A 120 11.79 5.41 -13.81
CA ASN A 120 12.19 5.99 -15.09
C ASN A 120 11.08 5.80 -16.15
N THR A 121 11.33 6.28 -17.37
CA THR A 121 10.34 6.20 -18.46
C THR A 121 9.95 4.76 -18.81
N ALA A 122 10.88 3.81 -18.74
CA ALA A 122 10.59 2.40 -19.00
C ALA A 122 9.64 1.82 -17.93
N ASP A 123 9.84 2.16 -16.66
CA ASP A 123 8.96 1.72 -15.57
C ASP A 123 7.52 2.26 -15.75
N MET A 124 7.40 3.51 -16.26
CA MET A 124 6.09 4.09 -16.59
C MET A 124 5.41 3.36 -17.75
N ILE A 125 6.16 2.99 -18.78
CA ILE A 125 5.64 2.21 -19.93
C ILE A 125 5.17 0.84 -19.44
N GLU A 126 5.99 0.15 -18.65
CA GLU A 126 5.64 -1.17 -18.09
C GLU A 126 4.38 -1.09 -17.21
N SER A 127 4.28 -0.07 -16.34
CA SER A 127 3.08 0.15 -15.52
C SER A 127 1.80 0.33 -16.36
N LEU A 128 1.89 1.07 -17.47
CA LEU A 128 0.76 1.24 -18.40
C LEU A 128 0.41 -0.08 -19.12
N GLU A 129 1.40 -0.86 -19.54
CA GLU A 129 1.20 -2.16 -20.17
C GLU A 129 0.53 -3.15 -19.20
N LEU A 130 1.00 -3.21 -17.95
CA LEU A 130 0.41 -4.04 -16.90
C LEU A 130 -1.03 -3.61 -16.59
N THR A 131 -1.29 -2.31 -16.53
CA THR A 131 -2.64 -1.76 -16.30
C THR A 131 -3.57 -2.10 -17.47
N ALA A 132 -3.13 -1.89 -18.72
CA ALA A 132 -3.91 -2.22 -19.91
C ALA A 132 -4.21 -3.73 -20.01
N ALA A 133 -3.28 -4.57 -19.56
CA ALA A 133 -3.45 -6.01 -19.45
C ALA A 133 -4.25 -6.45 -18.20
N LYS A 134 -4.75 -5.51 -17.38
CA LYS A 134 -5.45 -5.76 -16.11
C LYS A 134 -4.67 -6.62 -15.12
N ARG A 135 -3.34 -6.56 -15.17
CA ARG A 135 -2.44 -7.29 -14.26
C ARG A 135 -2.22 -6.55 -12.94
N ILE A 136 -2.45 -5.24 -12.91
CA ILE A 136 -2.39 -4.41 -11.71
C ILE A 136 -3.64 -3.51 -11.65
N ASN A 137 -4.06 -3.20 -10.42
CA ASN A 137 -5.17 -2.28 -10.16
C ASN A 137 -4.73 -1.22 -9.14
N PRO A 138 -4.31 -0.01 -9.56
CA PRO A 138 -3.84 1.02 -8.63
C PRO A 138 -4.96 1.64 -7.79
N ALA A 139 -6.25 1.39 -8.12
CA ALA A 139 -7.37 1.94 -7.37
C ALA A 139 -7.41 1.48 -5.90
N VAL A 140 -6.78 0.35 -5.59
CA VAL A 140 -6.61 -0.17 -4.22
C VAL A 140 -5.94 0.83 -3.25
N MET A 141 -5.20 1.81 -3.78
CA MET A 141 -4.55 2.83 -2.97
C MET A 141 -5.46 4.02 -2.64
N VAL A 142 -6.51 4.25 -3.43
CA VAL A 142 -7.40 5.41 -3.28
C VAL A 142 -8.28 5.24 -2.06
N THR A 143 -8.19 6.20 -1.16
CA THR A 143 -8.96 6.21 0.10
C THR A 143 -9.83 7.44 0.24
N HIS A 144 -9.52 8.51 -0.50
CA HIS A 144 -10.24 9.77 -0.43
C HIS A 144 -10.37 10.35 -1.83
N VAL A 145 -11.50 11.00 -2.09
CA VAL A 145 -11.77 11.77 -3.32
C VAL A 145 -12.22 13.17 -2.93
N GLY A 146 -11.77 14.18 -3.67
CA GLY A 146 -12.17 15.57 -3.45
C GLY A 146 -12.03 16.43 -4.71
N GLY A 147 -12.50 17.67 -4.58
CA GLY A 147 -12.43 18.71 -5.60
C GLY A 147 -11.22 19.62 -5.45
N LEU A 148 -11.07 20.56 -6.38
CA LEU A 148 -9.96 21.52 -6.39
C LEU A 148 -9.94 22.41 -5.13
N ASP A 149 -11.12 22.76 -4.61
CA ASP A 149 -11.32 23.54 -3.40
C ASP A 149 -10.72 22.89 -2.14
N SER A 150 -10.62 21.56 -2.12
CA SER A 150 -10.07 20.81 -0.98
C SER A 150 -8.53 20.81 -0.92
N VAL A 151 -7.83 21.19 -2.00
CA VAL A 151 -6.39 20.93 -2.16
C VAL A 151 -5.54 21.70 -1.14
N ALA A 152 -5.83 22.99 -0.92
CA ALA A 152 -5.00 23.84 -0.07
C ALA A 152 -5.02 23.35 1.38
N ASP A 153 -6.21 23.08 1.92
CA ASP A 153 -6.37 22.57 3.29
C ASP A 153 -5.80 21.15 3.43
N THR A 154 -6.10 20.27 2.47
CA THR A 154 -5.56 18.90 2.43
C THR A 154 -4.04 18.91 2.46
N THR A 155 -3.40 19.79 1.70
CA THR A 155 -1.93 19.88 1.65
C THR A 155 -1.33 20.34 2.97
N LEU A 156 -1.93 21.36 3.61
CA LEU A 156 -1.45 21.89 4.89
C LEU A 156 -1.64 20.89 6.05
N ASN A 157 -2.67 20.05 5.97
CA ASN A 157 -3.05 19.12 7.04
C ASN A 157 -2.74 17.65 6.73
N LEU A 158 -2.10 17.34 5.59
CA LEU A 158 -1.92 15.97 5.10
C LEU A 158 -1.45 14.95 6.14
N PRO A 159 -0.45 15.25 7.02
CA PRO A 159 0.00 14.29 8.04
C PRO A 159 -1.06 13.91 9.09
N LYS A 160 -2.13 14.71 9.22
CA LYS A 160 -3.23 14.50 10.17
C LYS A 160 -4.45 13.83 9.52
N ILE A 161 -4.46 13.70 8.19
CA ILE A 161 -5.57 13.10 7.45
C ILE A 161 -5.26 11.60 7.27
N PRO A 162 -6.03 10.69 7.88
CA PRO A 162 -5.78 9.25 7.78
C PRO A 162 -5.97 8.72 6.36
N GLY A 163 -5.64 7.46 6.13
CA GLY A 163 -5.78 6.78 4.83
C GLY A 163 -4.58 6.93 3.90
N GLY A 164 -4.64 6.24 2.75
CA GLY A 164 -3.59 6.20 1.74
C GLY A 164 -3.66 7.38 0.77
N LYS A 165 -4.03 7.09 -0.49
CA LYS A 165 -4.04 8.06 -1.59
C LYS A 165 -5.29 8.95 -1.58
N LYS A 166 -5.08 10.24 -1.82
CA LYS A 166 -6.11 11.28 -2.00
C LYS A 166 -6.14 11.62 -3.48
N LEU A 167 -7.28 11.39 -4.14
CA LEU A 167 -7.50 11.70 -5.55
C LEU A 167 -8.28 13.01 -5.67
N ILE A 168 -7.78 13.93 -6.49
CA ILE A 168 -8.38 15.25 -6.66
C ILE A 168 -8.85 15.42 -8.10
N TYR A 169 -10.13 15.75 -8.25
CA TYR A 169 -10.73 16.17 -9.50
C TYR A 169 -10.67 17.69 -9.59
N THR A 170 -9.87 18.20 -10.52
CA THR A 170 -9.52 19.63 -10.60
C THR A 170 -10.63 20.53 -11.14
N HIS A 171 -11.74 19.97 -11.60
CA HIS A 171 -12.82 20.67 -12.28
C HIS A 171 -14.14 20.66 -11.48
N LEU A 172 -14.11 20.20 -10.22
CA LEU A 172 -15.25 20.21 -9.32
C LEU A 172 -14.87 20.75 -7.95
N ASP A 173 -15.88 21.25 -7.23
CA ASP A 173 -15.75 21.65 -5.82
C ASP A 173 -16.45 20.60 -4.96
N MET A 174 -15.68 19.91 -4.14
CA MET A 174 -16.13 18.81 -3.29
C MET A 174 -15.15 18.68 -2.12
N PRO A 175 -15.64 18.68 -0.87
CA PRO A 175 -14.79 18.42 0.28
C PRO A 175 -14.02 17.10 0.11
N LEU A 176 -12.75 17.07 0.53
CA LEU A 176 -12.00 15.82 0.58
C LEU A 176 -12.75 14.85 1.50
N THR A 177 -13.24 13.76 0.93
CA THR A 177 -14.12 12.82 1.62
C THR A 177 -13.53 11.42 1.51
N ALA A 178 -13.46 10.71 2.64
CA ALA A 178 -13.05 9.31 2.63
C ALA A 178 -14.09 8.47 1.89
N LEU A 179 -13.64 7.46 1.13
CA LEU A 179 -14.56 6.59 0.39
C LEU A 179 -15.56 5.89 1.32
N GLU A 180 -15.11 5.49 2.52
CA GLU A 180 -15.95 4.87 3.56
C GLU A 180 -17.03 5.80 4.13
N ASP A 181 -16.82 7.12 4.02
CA ASP A 181 -17.75 8.12 4.55
C ASP A 181 -18.85 8.52 3.56
N PHE A 182 -18.79 8.09 2.29
CA PHE A 182 -19.78 8.46 1.29
C PHE A 182 -21.21 8.09 1.72
N ARG A 183 -21.38 6.89 2.30
CA ARG A 183 -22.70 6.46 2.77
C ARG A 183 -23.26 7.39 3.85
N ALA A 184 -22.41 7.85 4.77
CA ALA A 184 -22.81 8.79 5.82
C ALA A 184 -23.09 10.19 5.26
N LYS A 185 -22.29 10.63 4.28
CA LYS A 185 -22.44 11.93 3.59
C LYS A 185 -23.71 12.05 2.76
N ALA A 186 -24.36 10.94 2.41
CA ALA A 186 -25.67 10.93 1.76
C ALA A 186 -26.74 11.72 2.54
N ALA A 187 -26.61 11.87 3.86
CA ALA A 187 -27.53 12.68 4.67
C ALA A 187 -27.39 14.19 4.44
N GLU A 188 -26.23 14.64 3.95
CA GLU A 188 -25.95 16.05 3.62
C GLU A 188 -26.20 16.33 2.13
N ASP A 189 -25.90 15.35 1.27
CA ASP A 189 -26.04 15.45 -0.19
C ASP A 189 -26.27 14.06 -0.80
N GLU A 190 -27.46 13.85 -1.38
CA GLU A 190 -27.91 12.55 -1.91
C GLU A 190 -27.01 12.00 -3.01
N ARG A 191 -26.20 12.84 -3.69
CA ARG A 191 -25.25 12.38 -4.71
C ARG A 191 -24.21 11.41 -4.14
N PHE A 192 -23.86 11.54 -2.86
CA PHE A 192 -22.97 10.59 -2.20
C PHE A 192 -23.58 9.19 -2.03
N ALA A 193 -24.91 9.06 -2.00
CA ALA A 193 -25.56 7.75 -1.93
C ALA A 193 -25.26 6.93 -3.19
N GLY A 194 -25.33 7.56 -4.37
CA GLY A 194 -25.02 6.89 -5.64
C GLY A 194 -23.56 6.46 -5.73
N LEU A 195 -22.63 7.30 -5.27
CA LEU A 195 -21.21 6.90 -5.16
C LEU A 195 -21.04 5.71 -4.20
N ALA A 196 -21.66 5.75 -3.02
CA ALA A 196 -21.56 4.68 -2.04
C ALA A 196 -22.11 3.34 -2.57
N ASP A 197 -23.24 3.35 -3.30
CA ASP A 197 -23.81 2.16 -3.92
C ASP A 197 -22.83 1.52 -4.93
N ILE A 198 -22.18 2.34 -5.76
CA ILE A 198 -21.18 1.87 -6.73
C ILE A 198 -19.98 1.28 -6.00
N LEU A 199 -19.47 1.95 -4.95
CA LEU A 199 -18.34 1.44 -4.18
C LEU A 199 -18.65 0.12 -3.48
N ASP A 200 -19.83 -0.02 -2.87
CA ASP A 200 -20.25 -1.25 -2.20
C ASP A 200 -20.28 -2.44 -3.17
N ALA A 201 -20.67 -2.20 -4.42
CA ALA A 201 -20.64 -3.21 -5.49
C ALA A 201 -19.21 -3.53 -6.01
N ASN A 202 -18.23 -2.68 -5.69
CA ASN A 202 -16.85 -2.76 -6.20
C ASN A 202 -15.82 -2.89 -5.05
N MET A 203 -16.15 -3.63 -3.99
CA MET A 203 -15.27 -3.91 -2.84
C MET A 203 -14.78 -2.64 -2.13
N GLY A 204 -15.52 -1.54 -2.20
CA GLY A 204 -15.14 -0.24 -1.63
C GLY A 204 -14.04 0.49 -2.41
N LEU A 205 -13.77 0.08 -3.66
CA LEU A 205 -12.73 0.68 -4.50
C LEU A 205 -13.30 1.72 -5.45
N TRP A 206 -12.55 2.82 -5.62
CA TRP A 206 -12.83 3.77 -6.70
C TRP A 206 -12.72 3.07 -8.06
N CYS A 207 -13.67 3.33 -8.96
CA CYS A 207 -13.78 2.63 -10.23
C CYS A 207 -14.27 3.57 -11.35
N PRO A 208 -14.18 3.15 -12.63
CA PRO A 208 -14.64 3.98 -13.76
C PRO A 208 -16.11 4.41 -13.65
N GLU A 209 -16.99 3.54 -13.13
CA GLU A 209 -18.40 3.87 -12.92
C GLU A 209 -18.59 4.97 -11.87
N ALA A 210 -17.83 4.91 -10.76
CA ALA A 210 -17.86 5.94 -9.73
C ALA A 210 -17.33 7.29 -10.27
N GLU A 211 -16.29 7.26 -11.10
CA GLU A 211 -15.78 8.44 -11.78
C GLU A 211 -16.82 9.03 -12.75
N GLU A 212 -17.42 8.22 -13.62
CA GLU A 212 -18.46 8.70 -14.55
C GLU A 212 -19.66 9.29 -13.82
N TYR A 213 -20.09 8.65 -12.72
CA TYR A 213 -21.14 9.18 -11.85
C TYR A 213 -20.72 10.52 -11.22
N LEU A 214 -19.50 10.61 -10.68
CA LEU A 214 -18.97 11.84 -10.09
C LEU A 214 -18.99 12.98 -11.13
N LEU A 215 -18.45 12.73 -12.33
CA LEU A 215 -18.37 13.72 -13.41
C LEU A 215 -19.76 14.18 -13.88
N SER A 216 -20.75 13.29 -13.86
CA SER A 216 -22.11 13.62 -14.30
C SER A 216 -22.91 14.40 -13.26
N ASN A 217 -22.52 14.36 -11.97
CA ASN A 217 -23.35 14.87 -10.88
C ASN A 217 -22.67 15.96 -10.03
N PHE A 218 -21.34 16.08 -10.05
CA PHE A 218 -20.58 17.00 -9.19
C PHE A 218 -19.90 18.15 -9.93
N VAL A 219 -19.77 18.06 -11.25
CA VAL A 219 -19.18 19.12 -12.06
C VAL A 219 -20.13 20.32 -12.10
N LYS A 220 -19.58 21.51 -11.87
CA LYS A 220 -20.31 22.77 -12.00
C LYS A 220 -20.28 23.20 -13.46
N ASP A 221 -21.40 23.69 -13.97
CA ASP A 221 -21.47 24.40 -15.26
C ASP A 221 -20.59 25.66 -15.27
#